data_AF-A0A7J8X401-F1
#
_entry.id   AF-A0A7J8X401-F1
#
_cell.length_a   1.000
_cell.length_b   1.000
_cell.length_c   1.000
_cell.angle_alpha   90.00
_cell.angle_beta   90.00
_cell.angle_gamma   90.00
#
_symmetry.space_group_name_H-M   'P 1'
#
loop_
_entity.id
_entity.type
_entity.pdbx_description
1 polymer ?
#
loop_
_entity_poly.entity_id
_entity_poly.type
_entity_poly.pdbx_seq_one_letter_code
_entity_poly.pdbx_strand_id
1 'polypeptide(L)'
;MAMDASLTMCKSVTSPPIPRVNSGNAPMFSSFLGRNLPKLRYPGLFLRKSRVIRSSQCTFMVGSRINFPRQKAQSTQVRCKSSRCGGALGAKCRAEKILVANRGEIAVRVIRTAHEMGIPCVAVYSTIDKDALHVKLADESVCIGEAPSSQSYLLIPNVLSAAISRNCTMLHPGYGFLAENAVFVEMCRDHRINFIGPNPDSIRVMGDKSTARETMKNAGVPTVPGSDGLLQSTEEAIKLAHEIGFPVMIK
;
A
#
# COMPACT_ATOMS: atom_id res chain seq x y z
N MET A 1 -25.46 -20.12 41.95
CA MET A 1 -25.69 -18.71 41.57
C MET A 1 -24.60 -17.87 42.23
N ALA A 2 -23.82 -17.18 41.39
CA ALA A 2 -23.10 -15.92 41.62
C ALA A 2 -22.05 -15.77 42.75
N MET A 3 -20.80 -15.48 42.31
CA MET A 3 -19.84 -14.44 42.77
C MET A 3 -19.19 -14.69 44.17
N ASP A 4 -17.90 -14.46 44.43
CA ASP A 4 -16.94 -13.49 43.89
C ASP A 4 -15.47 -13.82 44.30
N ALA A 5 -14.54 -13.20 43.58
CA ALA A 5 -13.18 -12.79 43.94
C ALA A 5 -12.10 -13.79 44.41
N SER A 6 -11.08 -13.97 43.57
CA SER A 6 -9.69 -14.17 44.02
C SER A 6 -8.70 -13.42 43.13
N LEU A 7 -8.10 -12.41 43.73
CA LEU A 7 -6.89 -11.68 43.34
C LEU A 7 -5.76 -12.66 42.98
N THR A 8 -5.06 -12.44 41.86
CA THR A 8 -3.67 -12.90 41.74
C THR A 8 -2.84 -11.86 41.00
N MET A 9 -1.83 -11.37 41.70
CA MET A 9 -0.85 -10.39 41.25
C MET A 9 0.00 -10.91 40.09
N CYS A 10 0.20 -10.08 39.06
CA CYS A 10 1.32 -10.25 38.13
C CYS A 10 2.37 -9.16 38.38
N LYS A 11 3.60 -9.63 38.61
CA LYS A 11 4.78 -8.85 38.98
C LYS A 11 5.29 -8.02 37.80
N SER A 12 5.77 -6.83 38.16
CA SER A 12 6.53 -5.89 37.35
C SER A 12 7.86 -6.48 36.85
N VAL A 13 8.14 -6.29 35.56
CA VAL A 13 9.49 -6.44 35.00
C VAL A 13 9.92 -5.07 34.50
N THR A 14 10.91 -4.51 35.17
CA THR A 14 11.59 -3.24 34.88
C THR A 14 12.60 -3.43 33.74
N SER A 15 12.54 -2.57 32.72
CA SER A 15 13.58 -2.43 31.70
C SER A 15 14.49 -1.23 31.99
N PRO A 16 15.80 -1.31 31.70
CA PRO A 16 16.78 -0.29 32.07
C PRO A 16 16.77 0.95 31.15
N PRO A 17 17.28 2.11 31.62
CA PRO A 17 17.16 3.39 30.91
C PRO A 17 18.14 3.52 29.74
N ILE A 18 17.64 4.04 28.61
CA ILE A 18 18.43 4.40 27.42
C ILE A 18 19.08 5.78 27.66
N PRO A 19 20.38 5.98 27.37
CA PRO A 19 21.08 7.22 27.69
C PRO A 19 20.65 8.39 26.79
N ARG A 20 20.51 9.56 27.41
CA ARG A 20 20.24 10.85 26.77
C ARG A 20 21.43 11.27 25.91
N VAL A 21 21.21 11.52 24.63
CA VAL A 21 22.19 12.21 23.77
C VAL A 21 21.87 13.71 23.79
N ASN A 22 22.86 14.47 24.24
CA ASN A 22 22.81 15.93 24.39
C ASN A 22 22.58 16.64 23.06
N SER A 23 21.64 17.59 23.06
CA SER A 23 21.51 18.63 22.05
C SER A 23 22.71 19.58 22.13
N GLY A 24 23.63 19.48 21.18
CA GLY A 24 24.78 20.37 21.05
C GLY A 24 25.22 20.51 19.60
N ASN A 25 25.21 21.76 19.13
CA ASN A 25 25.86 22.29 17.93
C ASN A 25 25.21 22.05 16.56
N ALA A 26 24.28 22.95 16.22
CA ALA A 26 24.12 23.42 14.85
C ALA A 26 25.18 24.49 14.55
N PRO A 27 25.93 24.42 13.43
CA PRO A 27 26.56 25.60 12.87
C PRO A 27 25.68 26.20 11.78
N MET A 28 25.40 27.49 11.97
CA MET A 28 24.99 28.44 10.95
C MET A 28 25.76 28.27 9.64
N PHE A 29 25.04 28.24 8.51
CA PHE A 29 25.54 28.73 7.23
C PHE A 29 24.40 29.48 6.52
N SER A 30 24.16 30.70 7.00
CA SER A 30 23.72 31.79 6.13
C SER A 30 24.92 32.27 5.31
N SER A 31 24.66 32.93 4.19
CA SER A 31 25.60 33.36 3.13
C SER A 31 25.87 32.31 2.04
N PHE A 32 25.11 32.40 0.95
CA PHE A 32 25.62 32.37 -0.44
C PHE A 32 24.44 32.70 -1.37
N LEU A 33 23.94 33.93 -1.24
CA LEU A 33 23.10 34.57 -2.24
C LEU A 33 24.01 35.00 -3.40
N GLY A 34 23.69 34.55 -4.61
CA GLY A 34 24.25 35.12 -5.84
C GLY A 34 25.11 34.17 -6.66
N ARG A 35 24.48 33.20 -7.34
CA ARG A 35 24.94 32.73 -8.66
C ARG A 35 23.75 32.43 -9.57
N ASN A 36 23.77 33.08 -10.73
CA ASN A 36 22.78 33.06 -11.80
C ASN A 36 22.47 31.62 -12.28
N LEU A 37 21.18 31.26 -12.31
CA LEU A 37 20.66 30.07 -12.99
C LEU A 37 20.40 30.40 -14.48
N PRO A 38 20.94 29.62 -15.44
CA PRO A 38 20.64 29.82 -16.86
C PRO A 38 19.23 29.33 -17.19
N LYS A 39 18.44 30.18 -17.85
CA LYS A 39 17.11 29.86 -18.41
C LYS A 39 17.23 28.77 -19.48
N LEU A 40 16.75 27.56 -19.21
CA LEU A 40 16.57 26.52 -20.23
C LEU A 40 15.28 26.80 -21.03
N ARG A 41 15.48 27.02 -22.33
CA ARG A 41 14.48 27.26 -23.37
C ARG A 41 13.55 26.05 -23.54
N TYR A 42 12.24 26.28 -23.51
CA TYR A 42 11.25 25.36 -24.07
C TYR A 42 11.20 25.54 -25.60
N PRO A 43 11.38 24.50 -26.42
CA PRO A 43 11.12 24.57 -27.86
C PRO A 43 9.62 24.55 -28.12
N GLY A 44 9.14 25.52 -28.92
CA GLY A 44 7.75 25.65 -29.31
C GLY A 44 7.34 24.78 -30.50
N LEU A 45 6.01 24.62 -30.57
CA LEU A 45 5.15 24.40 -31.75
C LEU A 45 5.22 23.05 -32.51
N PHE A 46 4.12 22.28 -32.45
CA PHE A 46 3.43 21.85 -33.67
C PHE A 46 1.95 21.55 -33.39
N LEU A 47 1.09 22.53 -33.69
CA LEU A 47 -0.36 22.40 -33.67
C LEU A 47 -0.78 21.59 -34.91
N ARG A 48 -1.04 20.29 -34.76
CA ARG A 48 -1.58 19.47 -35.85
C ARG A 48 -3.11 19.50 -35.77
N LYS A 49 -3.77 20.02 -36.81
CA LYS A 49 -5.23 20.05 -36.96
C LYS A 49 -5.83 18.67 -36.67
N SER A 50 -6.57 18.53 -35.57
CA SER A 50 -7.46 17.39 -35.33
C SER A 50 -8.69 17.56 -36.22
N ARG A 51 -8.89 16.58 -37.12
CA ARG A 51 -10.14 16.43 -37.87
C ARG A 51 -11.26 16.18 -36.88
N VAL A 52 -12.33 16.97 -37.01
CA VAL A 52 -13.62 16.81 -36.38
C VAL A 52 -14.12 15.37 -36.56
N ILE A 53 -14.34 14.65 -35.46
CA ILE A 53 -15.17 13.44 -35.48
C ILE A 53 -16.58 13.88 -35.13
N ARG A 54 -17.43 14.00 -36.15
CA ARG A 54 -18.88 14.15 -35.99
C ARG A 54 -19.49 12.80 -35.64
N SER A 55 -20.35 12.85 -34.62
CA SER A 55 -21.55 12.05 -34.34
C SER A 55 -21.83 10.83 -35.21
N SER A 56 -22.31 9.73 -34.60
CA SER A 56 -23.75 9.42 -34.65
C SER A 56 -24.07 8.05 -34.05
N GLN A 57 -25.17 8.02 -33.28
CA GLN A 57 -26.01 6.87 -32.92
C GLN A 57 -25.57 5.98 -31.75
N CYS A 58 -26.13 6.36 -30.60
CA CYS A 58 -26.46 5.48 -29.51
C CYS A 58 -27.64 4.60 -29.96
N THR A 59 -27.44 3.28 -30.07
CA THR A 59 -28.54 2.31 -30.17
C THR A 59 -28.29 1.23 -29.13
N PHE A 60 -29.18 1.23 -28.15
CA PHE A 60 -29.33 0.22 -27.11
C PHE A 60 -29.80 -1.10 -27.77
N MET A 61 -29.05 -2.19 -27.63
CA MET A 61 -29.60 -3.55 -27.71
C MET A 61 -28.87 -4.51 -26.78
N VAL A 62 -29.68 -5.24 -26.02
CA VAL A 62 -29.36 -6.33 -25.10
C VAL A 62 -28.97 -7.59 -25.88
N GLY A 63 -27.93 -8.30 -25.43
CA GLY A 63 -27.67 -9.68 -25.84
C GLY A 63 -26.20 -10.10 -25.91
N SER A 64 -25.81 -10.98 -24.97
CA SER A 64 -24.85 -12.08 -25.14
C SER A 64 -23.39 -11.79 -25.53
N ARG A 65 -22.48 -12.08 -24.56
CA ARG A 65 -21.01 -12.11 -24.66
C ARG A 65 -20.35 -10.75 -24.87
N ILE A 66 -19.97 -10.12 -23.74
CA ILE A 66 -19.00 -9.03 -23.75
C ILE A 66 -17.65 -9.62 -24.17
N ASN A 67 -17.35 -9.50 -25.46
CA ASN A 67 -16.05 -9.80 -26.00
C ASN A 67 -15.14 -8.65 -25.59
N PHE A 68 -14.40 -8.81 -24.48
CA PHE A 68 -13.37 -7.84 -24.15
C PHE A 68 -12.38 -7.82 -25.31
N PRO A 69 -12.11 -6.64 -25.91
CA PRO A 69 -11.08 -6.56 -26.93
C PRO A 69 -9.80 -7.05 -26.27
N ARG A 70 -9.31 -8.22 -26.72
CA ARG A 70 -7.94 -8.66 -26.42
C ARG A 70 -7.09 -7.57 -27.03
N GLN A 71 -6.67 -6.61 -26.23
CA GLN A 71 -5.69 -5.63 -26.65
C GLN A 71 -4.52 -6.49 -27.12
N LYS A 72 -4.31 -6.52 -28.44
CA LYS A 72 -3.05 -7.01 -28.99
C LYS A 72 -2.03 -6.06 -28.41
N ALA A 73 -1.47 -6.42 -27.25
CA ALA A 73 -0.22 -5.84 -26.80
C ALA A 73 0.72 -6.11 -27.96
N GLN A 74 0.98 -5.08 -28.78
CA GLN A 74 2.15 -5.10 -29.62
C GLN A 74 3.29 -5.21 -28.63
N SER A 75 3.82 -6.42 -28.49
CA SER A 75 5.05 -6.69 -27.76
C SER A 75 6.18 -6.05 -28.56
N THR A 76 6.19 -4.73 -28.57
CA THR A 76 7.38 -3.96 -28.84
C THR A 76 8.30 -4.38 -27.70
N GLN A 77 9.28 -5.24 -28.00
CA GLN A 77 10.33 -5.54 -27.03
C GLN A 77 10.89 -4.21 -26.56
N VAL A 78 10.51 -3.80 -25.35
CA VAL A 78 11.15 -2.68 -24.67
C VAL A 78 12.55 -3.20 -24.37
N ARG A 79 13.47 -2.93 -25.29
CA ARG A 79 14.89 -3.23 -25.12
C ARG A 79 15.39 -2.28 -24.05
N CYS A 80 15.24 -2.67 -22.79
CA CYS A 80 15.72 -1.91 -21.66
C CYS A 80 17.25 -1.93 -21.72
N LYS A 81 17.84 -0.90 -22.32
CA LYS A 81 19.27 -0.64 -22.21
C LYS A 81 19.54 -0.42 -20.72
N SER A 82 20.36 -1.28 -20.13
CA SER A 82 20.85 -1.13 -18.76
C SER A 82 21.68 0.14 -18.65
N SER A 83 21.00 1.27 -18.46
CA SER A 83 21.61 2.49 -17.97
C SER A 83 21.62 2.39 -16.44
N ARG A 84 22.79 2.65 -15.87
CA ARG A 84 23.01 2.67 -14.42
C ARG A 84 22.16 3.79 -13.83
N CYS A 85 20.96 3.47 -13.33
CA CYS A 85 20.21 4.37 -12.47
C CYS A 85 20.55 4.03 -11.03
N GLY A 86 21.32 4.91 -10.39
CA GLY A 86 21.46 4.96 -8.94
C GLY A 86 20.15 5.43 -8.33
N GLY A 87 19.39 4.47 -7.83
CA GLY A 87 18.16 4.62 -7.07
C GLY A 87 17.84 3.25 -6.47
N ALA A 88 17.01 3.18 -5.43
CA ALA A 88 16.72 1.98 -4.62
C ALA A 88 16.16 0.75 -5.39
N LEU A 89 16.11 0.79 -6.72
CA LEU A 89 15.69 -0.26 -7.65
C LEU A 89 16.89 -1.14 -8.10
N GLY A 90 17.78 -1.46 -7.18
CA GLY A 90 18.98 -2.27 -7.43
C GLY A 90 18.77 -3.79 -7.38
N ALA A 91 17.54 -4.27 -7.14
CA ALA A 91 17.24 -5.69 -7.10
C ALA A 91 16.86 -6.19 -8.50
N LYS A 92 17.85 -6.61 -9.29
CA LYS A 92 17.60 -7.49 -10.45
C LYS A 92 17.17 -8.86 -9.91
N CYS A 93 15.89 -9.04 -9.63
CA CYS A 93 15.38 -10.37 -9.30
C CYS A 93 15.36 -11.21 -10.58
N ARG A 94 16.14 -12.29 -10.61
CA ARG A 94 16.06 -13.32 -11.65
C ARG A 94 14.62 -13.82 -11.71
N ALA A 95 13.98 -13.69 -12.87
CA ALA A 95 12.57 -13.99 -13.12
C ALA A 95 11.61 -13.29 -12.14
N GLU A 96 11.34 -12.01 -12.38
CA GLU A 96 10.32 -11.26 -11.65
C GLU A 96 8.96 -11.93 -11.90
N LYS A 97 8.34 -12.46 -10.84
CA LYS A 97 6.98 -13.00 -10.87
C LYS A 97 6.20 -12.43 -9.70
N ILE A 98 5.04 -11.86 -9.99
CA ILE A 98 4.21 -11.17 -9.00
C ILE A 98 3.03 -12.05 -8.61
N LEU A 99 2.86 -12.30 -7.31
CA LEU A 99 1.61 -12.80 -6.76
C LEU A 99 0.69 -11.62 -6.44
N VAL A 100 -0.53 -11.64 -6.97
CA VAL A 100 -1.57 -10.65 -6.66
C VAL A 100 -2.46 -11.20 -5.56
N ALA A 101 -2.26 -10.73 -4.33
CA ALA A 101 -2.97 -11.19 -3.14
C ALA A 101 -4.32 -10.45 -2.93
N ASN A 102 -5.13 -10.39 -3.99
CA ASN A 102 -6.42 -9.68 -3.98
C ASN A 102 -7.38 -10.27 -5.03
N ARG A 103 -8.62 -9.77 -5.09
CA ARG A 103 -9.67 -10.20 -6.02
C ARG A 103 -10.39 -9.02 -6.68
N GLY A 104 -11.20 -9.30 -7.69
CA GLY A 104 -12.05 -8.29 -8.32
C GLY A 104 -11.28 -7.30 -9.19
N GLU A 105 -11.78 -6.07 -9.31
CA GLU A 105 -11.22 -5.04 -10.21
C GLU A 105 -9.76 -4.73 -9.91
N ILE A 106 -9.39 -4.61 -8.64
CA ILE A 106 -8.01 -4.25 -8.28
C ILE A 106 -7.01 -5.31 -8.73
N ALA A 107 -7.38 -6.59 -8.61
CA ALA A 107 -6.54 -7.67 -9.11
C ALA A 107 -6.39 -7.61 -10.62
N VAL A 108 -7.49 -7.36 -11.36
CA VAL A 108 -7.46 -7.14 -12.81
C VAL A 108 -6.55 -5.96 -13.18
N ARG A 109 -6.64 -4.85 -12.45
CA ARG A 109 -5.84 -3.65 -12.71
C ARG A 109 -4.33 -3.89 -12.53
N VAL A 110 -3.96 -4.58 -11.45
CA VAL A 110 -2.56 -4.94 -11.18
C VAL A 110 -2.04 -5.89 -12.24
N ILE A 111 -2.79 -6.95 -12.58
CA ILE A 111 -2.39 -7.94 -13.60
C ILE A 111 -2.19 -7.26 -14.95
N ARG A 112 -3.12 -6.39 -15.36
CA ARG A 112 -2.98 -5.65 -16.63
C ARG A 112 -1.71 -4.81 -16.68
N THR A 113 -1.41 -4.09 -15.60
CA THR A 113 -0.21 -3.25 -15.53
C THR A 113 1.06 -4.11 -15.58
N ALA A 114 1.08 -5.22 -14.86
CA ALA A 114 2.20 -6.14 -14.87
C ALA A 114 2.40 -6.80 -16.24
N HIS A 115 1.31 -7.15 -16.95
CA HIS A 115 1.36 -7.64 -18.33
C HIS A 115 1.89 -6.59 -19.32
N GLU A 116 1.51 -5.33 -19.17
CA GLU A 116 2.07 -4.22 -19.96
C GLU A 116 3.59 -4.05 -19.72
N MET A 117 4.06 -4.37 -18.51
CA MET A 117 5.48 -4.39 -18.16
C MET A 117 6.20 -5.68 -18.54
N GLY A 118 5.48 -6.71 -19.03
CA GLY A 118 6.04 -8.02 -19.37
C GLY A 118 6.38 -8.89 -18.16
N ILE A 119 5.77 -8.66 -17.01
CA ILE A 119 5.99 -9.41 -15.77
C ILE A 119 4.87 -10.46 -15.60
N PRO A 120 5.20 -11.76 -15.49
CA PRO A 120 4.21 -12.82 -15.26
C PRO A 120 3.53 -12.68 -13.89
N CYS A 121 2.23 -12.96 -13.86
CA CYS A 121 1.39 -12.80 -12.68
C CYS A 121 0.72 -14.11 -12.24
N VAL A 122 0.67 -14.29 -10.93
CA VAL A 122 -0.10 -15.36 -10.27
C VAL A 122 -1.25 -14.74 -9.50
N ALA A 123 -2.48 -15.13 -9.82
CA ALA A 123 -3.66 -14.74 -9.06
C ALA A 123 -3.99 -15.75 -7.97
N VAL A 124 -4.37 -15.27 -6.78
CA VAL A 124 -5.00 -16.12 -5.76
C VAL A 124 -6.52 -16.01 -5.86
N TYR A 125 -7.22 -17.09 -5.52
CA TYR A 125 -8.67 -17.11 -5.52
C TYR A 125 -9.25 -18.04 -4.45
N SER A 126 -10.47 -17.72 -4.01
CA SER A 126 -11.29 -18.59 -3.16
C SER A 126 -12.10 -19.58 -4.01
N THR A 127 -12.66 -20.62 -3.42
CA THR A 127 -13.48 -21.62 -4.15
C THR A 127 -14.59 -21.00 -5.02
N ILE A 128 -15.22 -19.91 -4.56
CA ILE A 128 -16.28 -19.21 -5.32
C ILE A 128 -15.73 -18.28 -6.41
N ASP A 129 -14.50 -17.79 -6.26
CA ASP A 129 -13.87 -16.87 -7.22
C ASP A 129 -13.13 -17.62 -8.35
N LYS A 130 -13.26 -18.95 -8.46
CA LYS A 130 -12.57 -19.78 -9.47
C LYS A 130 -12.77 -19.29 -10.89
N ASP A 131 -13.97 -18.82 -11.22
CA ASP A 131 -14.33 -18.34 -12.55
C ASP A 131 -14.27 -16.82 -12.70
N ALA A 132 -13.72 -16.12 -11.71
CA ALA A 132 -13.61 -14.67 -11.70
C ALA A 132 -12.65 -14.17 -12.79
N LEU A 133 -12.84 -12.90 -13.18
CA LEU A 133 -12.10 -12.31 -14.29
C LEU A 133 -10.59 -12.22 -14.01
N HIS A 134 -10.18 -11.89 -12.77
CA HIS A 134 -8.77 -11.80 -12.42
C HIS A 134 -8.04 -13.14 -12.52
N VAL A 135 -8.73 -14.25 -12.22
CA VAL A 135 -8.19 -15.61 -12.37
C VAL A 135 -7.97 -15.94 -13.85
N LYS A 136 -8.95 -15.62 -14.70
CA LYS A 136 -8.88 -15.86 -16.15
C LYS A 136 -7.84 -14.99 -16.87
N LEU A 137 -7.53 -13.82 -16.30
CA LEU A 137 -6.55 -12.90 -16.87
C LEU A 137 -5.12 -13.20 -16.42
N ALA A 138 -4.91 -13.81 -15.25
CA ALA A 138 -3.57 -14.15 -14.78
C ALA A 138 -2.95 -15.29 -15.61
N ASP A 139 -1.61 -15.34 -15.64
CA ASP A 139 -0.87 -16.42 -16.30
C ASP A 139 -1.02 -17.74 -15.54
N GLU A 140 -1.11 -17.63 -14.21
CA GLU A 140 -1.25 -18.74 -13.30
C GLU A 140 -2.24 -18.39 -12.18
N SER A 141 -2.89 -19.40 -11.61
CA SER A 141 -3.78 -19.21 -10.47
C SER A 141 -3.63 -20.29 -9.40
N VAL A 142 -3.89 -19.92 -8.14
CA VAL A 142 -3.84 -20.82 -6.97
C VAL A 142 -5.10 -20.65 -6.11
N CYS A 143 -5.76 -21.76 -5.77
CA CYS A 143 -6.84 -21.77 -4.79
C CYS A 143 -6.25 -21.66 -3.38
N ILE A 144 -6.68 -20.65 -2.62
CA ILE A 144 -6.15 -20.36 -1.27
C ILE A 144 -7.12 -20.68 -0.13
N GLY A 145 -8.33 -21.13 -0.43
CA GLY A 145 -9.29 -21.52 0.60
C GLY A 145 -10.75 -21.37 0.17
N GLU A 146 -11.63 -21.48 1.17
CA GLU A 146 -13.08 -21.44 0.98
C GLU A 146 -13.62 -20.02 0.71
N ALA A 147 -14.91 -19.94 0.38
CA ALA A 147 -15.58 -18.69 0.02
C ALA A 147 -15.43 -17.53 1.04
N PRO A 148 -15.43 -17.76 2.37
CA PRO A 148 -15.26 -16.67 3.34
C PRO A 148 -13.86 -16.04 3.25
N SER A 149 -13.78 -14.70 3.20
CA SER A 149 -12.50 -13.98 3.16
C SER A 149 -11.57 -14.29 4.34
N SER A 150 -12.14 -14.57 5.51
CA SER A 150 -11.41 -14.98 6.72
C SER A 150 -10.71 -16.32 6.58
N GLN A 151 -11.21 -17.19 5.70
CA GLN A 151 -10.68 -18.53 5.44
C GLN A 151 -9.87 -18.61 4.13
N SER A 152 -9.73 -17.49 3.43
CA SER A 152 -9.02 -17.39 2.14
C SER A 152 -8.05 -16.21 2.14
N TYR A 153 -8.48 -15.03 1.66
CA TYR A 153 -7.60 -13.88 1.41
C TYR A 153 -6.94 -13.29 2.66
N LEU A 154 -7.58 -13.41 3.83
CA LEU A 154 -7.01 -12.94 5.11
C LEU A 154 -6.09 -13.98 5.77
N LEU A 155 -6.00 -15.19 5.22
CA LEU A 155 -5.24 -16.27 5.82
C LEU A 155 -3.79 -16.22 5.29
N ILE A 156 -2.94 -15.52 6.05
CA ILE A 156 -1.53 -15.26 5.72
C ILE A 156 -0.79 -16.55 5.29
N PRO A 157 -0.85 -17.67 6.04
CA PRO A 157 -0.17 -18.90 5.64
C PRO A 157 -0.52 -19.39 4.23
N ASN A 158 -1.79 -19.32 3.82
CA ASN A 158 -2.24 -19.83 2.53
C ASN A 158 -1.75 -18.93 1.39
N VAL A 159 -1.84 -17.62 1.56
CA VAL A 159 -1.34 -16.64 0.56
C VAL A 159 0.18 -16.78 0.38
N LEU A 160 0.91 -16.91 1.48
CA LEU A 160 2.36 -17.04 1.46
C LEU A 160 2.79 -18.39 0.87
N SER A 161 2.10 -19.48 1.22
CA SER A 161 2.31 -20.81 0.62
C SER A 161 2.06 -20.80 -0.89
N ALA A 162 1.02 -20.10 -1.36
CA ALA A 162 0.76 -19.92 -2.78
C ALA A 162 1.92 -19.19 -3.49
N ALA A 163 2.48 -18.14 -2.88
CA ALA A 163 3.61 -17.40 -3.44
C ALA A 163 4.86 -18.27 -3.55
N ILE A 164 5.18 -19.02 -2.50
CA ILE A 164 6.34 -19.94 -2.45
C ILE A 164 6.16 -21.07 -3.47
N SER A 165 4.98 -21.70 -3.53
CA SER A 165 4.70 -22.83 -4.42
C SER A 165 4.85 -22.49 -5.90
N ARG A 166 4.60 -21.23 -6.28
CA ARG A 166 4.71 -20.75 -7.66
C ARG A 166 6.00 -19.96 -7.94
N ASN A 167 6.93 -19.96 -6.98
CA ASN A 167 8.21 -19.27 -7.05
C ASN A 167 8.05 -17.77 -7.37
N CYS A 168 7.09 -17.11 -6.70
CA CYS A 168 6.90 -15.68 -6.84
C CYS A 168 7.98 -14.93 -6.07
N THR A 169 8.60 -13.94 -6.70
CA THR A 169 9.62 -13.08 -6.08
C THR A 169 9.01 -11.83 -5.45
N MET A 170 7.80 -11.48 -5.87
CA MET A 170 7.12 -10.24 -5.49
C MET A 170 5.67 -10.53 -5.12
N LEU A 171 5.13 -9.73 -4.20
CA LEU A 171 3.73 -9.81 -3.78
C LEU A 171 3.09 -8.43 -3.80
N HIS A 172 1.98 -8.31 -4.53
CA HIS A 172 1.16 -7.10 -4.59
C HIS A 172 -0.13 -7.30 -3.79
N PRO A 173 -0.34 -6.60 -2.66
CA PRO A 173 -1.53 -6.78 -1.84
C PRO A 173 -2.76 -6.05 -2.40
N GLY A 174 -2.58 -5.04 -3.24
CA GLY A 174 -3.67 -4.16 -3.66
C GLY A 174 -4.09 -3.23 -2.51
N TYR A 175 -5.39 -3.08 -2.30
CA TYR A 175 -5.96 -2.39 -1.14
C TYR A 175 -6.83 -3.34 -0.31
N GLY A 176 -7.01 -3.02 0.97
CA GLY A 176 -7.73 -3.89 1.91
C GLY A 176 -7.02 -5.22 2.16
N PHE A 177 -7.73 -6.19 2.73
CA PHE A 177 -7.20 -7.49 3.14
C PHE A 177 -5.91 -7.37 3.97
N LEU A 178 -4.78 -7.85 3.42
CA LEU A 178 -3.48 -7.88 4.07
C LEU A 178 -2.59 -6.67 3.72
N ALA A 179 -3.09 -5.70 2.93
CA ALA A 179 -2.31 -4.55 2.49
C ALA A 179 -1.81 -3.67 3.66
N GLU A 180 -2.55 -3.65 4.77
CA GLU A 180 -2.27 -2.82 5.95
C GLU A 180 -1.79 -3.66 7.15
N ASN A 181 -1.39 -4.91 6.92
CA ASN A 181 -0.95 -5.80 7.99
C ASN A 181 0.58 -5.85 8.07
N ALA A 182 1.15 -5.24 9.11
CA ALA A 182 2.61 -5.20 9.32
C ALA A 182 3.24 -6.60 9.47
N VAL A 183 2.54 -7.52 10.15
CA VAL A 183 3.02 -8.91 10.37
C VAL A 183 3.14 -9.64 9.03
N PHE A 184 2.20 -9.41 8.12
CA PHE A 184 2.25 -10.01 6.79
C PHE A 184 3.47 -9.54 5.98
N VAL A 185 3.81 -8.25 6.07
CA VAL A 185 4.99 -7.69 5.38
C VAL A 185 6.29 -8.27 5.93
N GLU A 186 6.37 -8.45 7.24
CA GLU A 186 7.52 -9.11 7.87
C GLU A 186 7.68 -10.55 7.42
N MET A 187 6.60 -11.32 7.41
CA MET A 187 6.62 -12.68 6.88
C MET A 187 7.05 -12.72 5.41
N CYS A 188 6.58 -11.80 4.57
CA CYS A 188 7.05 -11.71 3.18
C CYS A 188 8.56 -11.50 3.11
N ARG A 189 9.12 -10.61 3.95
CA ARG A 189 10.55 -10.32 4.02
C ARG A 189 11.36 -11.54 4.47
N ASP A 190 10.89 -12.26 5.49
CA ASP A 190 11.55 -13.47 6.00
C ASP A 190 11.65 -14.57 4.93
N HIS A 191 10.61 -14.67 4.08
CA HIS A 191 10.57 -15.58 2.95
C HIS A 191 11.20 -15.03 1.66
N ARG A 192 11.91 -13.88 1.73
CA ARG A 192 12.57 -13.21 0.60
C ARG A 192 11.64 -12.84 -0.55
N ILE A 193 10.37 -12.60 -0.24
CA ILE A 193 9.36 -12.10 -1.18
C ILE A 193 9.31 -10.59 -1.02
N ASN A 194 9.54 -9.86 -2.11
CA ASN A 194 9.48 -8.41 -2.11
C ASN A 194 8.02 -7.95 -2.07
N PHE A 195 7.62 -7.35 -0.95
CA PHE A 195 6.29 -6.79 -0.76
C PHE A 195 6.17 -5.45 -1.47
N ILE A 196 5.25 -5.33 -2.42
CA ILE A 196 4.99 -4.09 -3.16
C ILE A 196 4.05 -3.22 -2.33
N GLY A 197 4.63 -2.49 -1.38
CA GLY A 197 3.89 -1.62 -0.46
C GLY A 197 4.80 -0.92 0.55
N PRO A 198 4.23 -0.30 1.60
CA PRO A 198 5.01 0.35 2.64
C PRO A 198 5.78 -0.64 3.52
N ASN A 199 6.81 -0.14 4.21
CA ASN A 199 7.56 -0.90 5.21
C ASN A 199 6.69 -1.24 6.43
N PRO A 200 6.95 -2.36 7.14
CA PRO A 200 6.15 -2.78 8.29
C PRO A 200 6.12 -1.74 9.41
N ASP A 201 7.23 -1.04 9.65
CA ASP A 201 7.31 0.01 10.66
C ASP A 201 6.43 1.21 10.31
N SER A 202 6.36 1.58 9.02
CA SER A 202 5.46 2.64 8.55
C SER A 202 4.00 2.26 8.74
N ILE A 203 3.65 0.98 8.50
CA ILE A 203 2.29 0.48 8.74
C ILE A 203 1.94 0.56 10.23
N ARG A 204 2.85 0.17 11.13
CA ARG A 204 2.62 0.22 12.58
C ARG A 204 2.41 1.64 13.08
N VAL A 205 3.31 2.55 12.73
CA VAL A 205 3.28 3.95 13.17
C VAL A 205 1.99 4.64 12.73
N MET A 206 1.51 4.32 11.53
CA MET A 206 0.30 4.91 10.96
C MET A 206 -1.00 4.19 11.34
N GLY A 207 -0.90 2.98 11.91
CA GLY A 207 -2.06 2.18 12.31
C GLY A 207 -2.75 2.69 13.58
N ASP A 208 -1.99 3.26 14.53
CA ASP A 208 -2.52 3.89 15.73
C ASP A 208 -2.70 5.39 15.50
N LYS A 209 -3.92 5.89 15.73
CA LYS A 209 -4.30 7.29 15.52
C LYS A 209 -3.48 8.27 16.36
N SER A 210 -3.11 7.86 17.57
CA SER A 210 -2.36 8.70 18.51
C SER A 210 -0.92 8.87 18.04
N THR A 211 -0.22 7.76 17.76
CA THR A 211 1.14 7.75 17.25
C THR A 211 1.23 8.38 15.86
N ALA A 212 0.23 8.17 15.01
CA ALA A 212 0.17 8.77 13.68
C ALA A 212 0.06 10.30 13.77
N ARG A 213 -0.79 10.82 14.66
CA ARG A 213 -0.95 12.27 14.89
C ARG A 213 0.35 12.90 15.39
N GLU A 214 0.99 12.28 16.37
CA GLU A 214 2.28 12.75 16.90
C GLU A 214 3.35 12.75 15.80
N THR A 215 3.44 11.66 15.02
CA THR A 215 4.37 11.54 13.89
C THR A 215 4.14 12.64 12.86
N MET A 216 2.89 12.95 12.53
CA MET A 216 2.54 14.01 11.57
C MET A 216 2.86 15.41 12.11
N LYS A 217 2.61 15.67 13.39
CA LYS A 217 3.02 16.92 14.05
C LYS A 217 4.54 17.11 14.01
N ASN A 218 5.29 16.05 14.33
CA ASN A 218 6.76 16.06 14.28
C ASN A 218 7.30 16.27 12.86
N ALA A 219 6.56 15.80 11.84
CA ALA A 219 6.86 16.05 10.43
C ALA A 219 6.43 17.45 9.94
N GLY A 220 5.86 18.30 10.80
CA GLY A 220 5.38 19.64 10.45
C GLY A 220 4.08 19.65 9.64
N VAL A 221 3.34 18.54 9.62
CA VAL A 221 2.05 18.43 8.92
C VAL A 221 0.93 18.95 9.83
N PRO A 222 0.11 19.91 9.38
CA PRO A 222 -1.02 20.41 10.18
C PRO A 222 -2.02 19.29 10.52
N THR A 223 -2.28 19.08 11.81
CA THR A 223 -3.26 18.11 12.30
C THR A 223 -4.49 18.81 12.89
N VAL A 224 -5.67 18.19 12.79
CA VAL A 224 -6.90 18.71 13.43
C VAL A 224 -6.68 18.88 14.94
N PRO A 225 -7.12 19.98 15.57
CA PRO A 225 -7.02 20.16 17.02
C PRO A 225 -7.67 19.00 17.80
N GLY A 226 -7.15 18.69 18.97
CA GLY A 226 -7.48 17.47 19.72
C GLY A 226 -6.41 17.19 20.76
N SER A 227 -6.66 16.23 21.64
CA SER A 227 -5.75 15.89 22.74
C SER A 227 -4.36 15.49 22.23
N ASP A 228 -3.35 15.76 23.06
CA ASP A 228 -1.96 15.35 22.82
C ASP A 228 -1.68 13.90 23.27
N GLY A 229 -2.74 13.15 23.60
CA GLY A 229 -2.67 11.77 24.05
C GLY A 229 -4.00 11.27 24.62
N LEU A 230 -3.91 10.22 25.43
CA LEU A 230 -5.03 9.67 26.19
C LEU A 230 -5.37 10.60 27.35
N LEU A 231 -6.62 11.06 27.39
CA LEU A 231 -7.15 11.87 28.48
C LEU A 231 -7.32 10.99 29.73
N GLN A 232 -6.94 11.49 30.90
CA GLN A 232 -6.97 10.72 32.14
C GLN A 232 -8.26 10.92 32.92
N SER A 233 -9.02 11.98 32.64
CA SER A 233 -10.29 12.26 33.33
C SER A 233 -11.32 12.96 32.45
N THR A 234 -12.58 12.86 32.85
CA THR A 234 -13.71 13.51 32.18
C THR A 234 -13.61 15.03 32.28
N GLU A 235 -13.11 15.56 33.39
CA GLU A 235 -12.93 17.01 33.60
C GLU A 235 -11.89 17.60 32.64
N GLU A 236 -10.81 16.87 32.37
CA GLU A 236 -9.80 17.23 31.38
C GLU A 236 -10.40 17.28 29.97
N ALA A 237 -11.23 16.29 29.63
CA ALA A 237 -11.93 16.23 28.35
C ALA A 237 -12.87 17.43 28.13
N ILE A 238 -13.61 17.84 29.17
CA ILE A 238 -14.53 18.98 29.10
C ILE A 238 -13.75 20.28 28.89
N LYS A 239 -12.66 20.51 29.64
CA LYS A 239 -11.82 21.71 29.47
C LYS A 239 -11.28 21.80 28.05
N LEU A 240 -10.71 20.71 27.55
CA LEU A 240 -10.17 20.64 26.20
C LEU A 240 -11.25 20.86 25.13
N ALA A 241 -12.46 20.34 25.33
CA ALA A 241 -13.58 20.56 24.41
C ALA A 241 -13.98 22.05 24.32
N HIS A 242 -13.95 22.77 25.45
CA HIS A 242 -14.18 24.21 25.47
C HIS A 242 -13.06 25.01 24.79
N GLU A 243 -11.80 24.59 24.93
CA GLU A 243 -10.66 25.23 24.26
C GLU A 243 -10.67 25.03 22.74
N ILE A 244 -11.03 23.83 22.27
CA ILE A 244 -11.12 23.52 20.83
C ILE A 244 -12.36 24.17 20.20
N GLY A 245 -13.47 24.20 20.94
CA GLY A 245 -14.77 24.66 20.47
C GLY A 245 -15.64 23.52 19.92
N PHE A 246 -16.96 23.61 20.16
CA PHE A 246 -17.92 22.62 19.70
C PHE A 246 -18.26 22.81 18.21
N PRO A 247 -18.55 21.72 17.46
CA PRO A 247 -18.70 20.33 17.90
C PRO A 247 -17.37 19.56 18.03
N VAL A 248 -17.29 18.66 19.02
CA VAL A 248 -16.14 17.77 19.25
C VAL A 248 -16.52 16.29 19.08
N MET A 249 -15.53 15.45 18.74
CA MET A 249 -15.70 14.00 18.59
C MET A 249 -14.83 13.27 19.61
N ILE A 250 -15.45 12.44 20.44
CA ILE A 250 -14.77 11.54 21.37
C ILE A 250 -14.45 10.25 20.60
N LYS A 251 -13.19 9.82 20.64
CA LYS A 251 -12.68 8.63 19.94
C LYS A 251 -11.97 7.71 20.90
#